data_AF-A0AAC8YTU0-F1
#
_entry.id   AF-A0AAC8YTU0-F1
#
_cell.length_a   1.000
_cell.length_b   1.000
_cell.length_c   1.000
_cell.angle_alpha   90.00
_cell.angle_beta   90.00
_cell.angle_gamma   90.00
#
_symmetry.space_group_name_H-M   'P 1'
#
loop_
_entity.id
_entity.type
_entity.pdbx_description
1 polymer ?
#
loop_
_entity_poly.entity_id
_entity_poly.type
_entity_poly.pdbx_seq_one_letter_code
_entity_poly.pdbx_strand_id
1 'polypeptide(L)'
;MTTQQLCAYFPTSRYAIMGHLTVLAEVGLVLVERRGRERLNHLNPVPLQLAYDRWLKPLSASAAAMLTGLRAAAESAGGIMDLGIDIRAEHVVRRDATATWDALMRLAAWWPRCWPESENLVFEAHVGGRLGTLEAPDTSFDVQGGGTLWGVVEEFYPARTLTVRGAMGLCGPVSGYWRMDLVPEDDATRVTLQHQVAGLVSDEDRDCFATGWIRTLRALASAAEAKR
;
A
#
# COMPACT_ATOMS: atom_id res chain seq x y z
N MET A 1 -22.92 32.66 -20.75
CA MET A 1 -22.93 33.48 -19.51
C MET A 1 -22.49 34.91 -19.81
N THR A 2 -23.06 35.95 -19.17
CA THR A 2 -22.62 37.34 -19.42
C THR A 2 -21.28 37.62 -18.75
N THR A 3 -20.50 38.58 -19.27
CA THR A 3 -19.24 38.99 -18.65
C THR A 3 -19.44 39.51 -17.21
N GLN A 4 -20.56 40.17 -16.92
CA GLN A 4 -20.85 40.66 -15.57
C GLN A 4 -21.10 39.50 -14.59
N GLN A 5 -21.81 38.46 -15.02
CA GLN A 5 -22.00 37.23 -14.24
C GLN A 5 -20.66 36.52 -14.01
N LEU A 6 -19.80 36.41 -15.04
CA LEU A 6 -18.44 35.86 -14.90
C LEU A 6 -17.61 36.60 -13.85
N CYS A 7 -17.67 37.94 -13.83
CA CYS A 7 -16.93 38.74 -12.85
C CYS A 7 -17.40 38.50 -11.41
N ALA A 8 -18.63 38.06 -11.19
CA ALA A 8 -19.13 37.75 -9.85
C ALA A 8 -18.58 36.42 -9.28
N TYR A 9 -18.10 35.50 -10.13
CA TYR A 9 -17.61 34.18 -9.73
C TYR A 9 -16.11 34.14 -9.40
N PHE A 10 -15.33 35.15 -9.80
CA PHE A 10 -13.88 35.16 -9.62
C PHE A 10 -13.45 36.36 -8.79
N PRO A 11 -12.63 36.18 -7.74
CA PRO A 11 -12.13 37.28 -6.91
C PRO A 11 -10.98 38.03 -7.62
N THR A 12 -11.20 38.52 -8.85
CA THR A 12 -10.20 39.25 -9.63
C THR A 12 -10.81 40.40 -10.42
N SER A 13 -9.97 41.27 -10.99
CA SER A 13 -10.46 42.45 -11.72
C SER A 13 -11.15 42.07 -13.04
N ARG A 14 -12.18 42.83 -13.41
CA ARG A 14 -12.87 42.69 -14.72
C ARG A 14 -11.90 42.78 -15.89
N TYR A 15 -10.84 43.59 -15.78
CA TYR A 15 -9.81 43.71 -16.80
C TYR A 15 -9.03 42.39 -16.98
N ALA A 16 -8.63 41.74 -15.89
CA ALA A 16 -7.94 40.45 -15.95
C ALA A 16 -8.83 39.37 -16.57
N ILE A 17 -10.10 39.31 -16.18
CA ILE A 17 -11.09 38.37 -16.76
C ILE A 17 -11.26 38.61 -18.26
N MET A 18 -11.34 39.88 -18.67
CA MET A 18 -11.42 40.24 -20.09
C MET A 18 -10.17 39.81 -20.86
N GLY A 19 -8.97 39.94 -20.27
CA GLY A 19 -7.72 39.43 -20.84
C GLY A 19 -7.75 37.92 -21.07
N HIS A 20 -8.16 37.15 -20.07
CA HIS A 20 -8.33 35.70 -20.21
C HIS A 20 -9.38 35.35 -21.28
N LEU A 21 -10.54 36.02 -21.28
CA LEU A 21 -11.59 35.76 -22.29
C LEU A 21 -11.13 36.09 -23.72
N THR A 22 -10.24 37.05 -23.90
CA THR A 22 -9.65 37.33 -25.23
C THR A 22 -8.77 36.16 -25.67
N VAL A 23 -7.82 35.73 -24.84
CA VAL A 23 -6.95 34.59 -25.16
C VAL A 23 -7.77 33.31 -25.42
N LEU A 24 -8.78 33.06 -24.58
CA LEU A 24 -9.66 31.90 -24.74
C LEU A 24 -10.53 31.97 -26.00
N ALA A 25 -10.89 33.16 -26.46
CA ALA A 25 -11.61 33.34 -27.71
C ALA A 25 -10.69 33.20 -28.93
N GLU A 26 -9.45 33.67 -28.85
CA GLU A 26 -8.43 33.53 -29.90
C GLU A 26 -8.11 32.06 -30.20
N VAL A 27 -8.01 31.22 -29.17
CA VAL A 27 -7.82 29.77 -29.33
C VAL A 27 -9.13 29.02 -29.60
N GLY A 28 -10.25 29.73 -29.73
CA GLY A 28 -11.55 29.16 -30.04
C GLY A 28 -12.20 28.36 -28.91
N LEU A 29 -11.67 28.41 -27.67
CA LEU A 29 -12.23 27.74 -26.49
C LEU A 29 -13.47 28.48 -25.95
N VAL A 30 -13.58 29.78 -26.19
CA VAL A 30 -14.76 30.59 -25.84
C VAL A 30 -15.33 31.25 -27.09
N LEU A 31 -16.62 31.01 -27.36
CA LEU A 31 -17.38 31.72 -28.40
C LEU A 31 -18.01 32.96 -27.80
N VAL A 32 -17.87 34.08 -28.50
CA VAL A 32 -18.38 35.37 -28.07
C VAL A 32 -19.56 35.77 -28.95
N GLU A 33 -20.71 35.98 -28.34
CA GLU A 33 -21.91 36.45 -29.00
C GLU A 33 -22.33 37.80 -28.41
N ARG A 34 -22.69 38.75 -29.28
CA ARG A 34 -23.23 40.05 -28.85
C ARG A 34 -24.75 40.01 -28.94
N ARG A 35 -25.42 40.17 -27.80
CA ARG A 35 -26.89 40.27 -27.71
C ARG A 35 -27.27 41.60 -27.08
N GLY A 36 -27.61 42.57 -27.93
CA GLY A 36 -27.88 43.94 -27.49
C GLY A 36 -26.66 44.59 -26.83
N ARG A 37 -26.79 45.00 -25.55
CA ARG A 37 -25.69 45.58 -24.75
C ARG A 37 -24.85 44.53 -24.01
N GLU A 38 -25.21 43.26 -24.12
CA GLU A 38 -24.53 42.18 -23.39
C GLU A 38 -23.56 41.39 -24.27
N ARG A 39 -22.41 41.03 -23.68
CA ARG A 39 -21.44 40.09 -24.23
C ARG A 39 -21.67 38.72 -23.59
N LEU A 40 -22.20 37.79 -24.36
CA LEU A 40 -22.37 36.39 -23.98
C LEU A 40 -21.10 35.62 -24.34
N ASN A 41 -20.61 34.85 -23.38
CA ASN A 41 -19.46 33.97 -23.54
C ASN A 41 -19.95 32.53 -23.36
N HIS A 42 -19.70 31.71 -24.37
CA HIS A 42 -20.08 30.30 -24.42
C HIS A 42 -18.81 29.45 -24.49
N LEU A 43 -18.75 28.36 -23.73
CA LEU A 43 -17.65 27.42 -23.85
C LEU A 43 -17.81 26.63 -25.15
N ASN A 44 -16.74 26.55 -25.95
CA ASN A 44 -16.66 25.65 -27.09
C ASN A 44 -16.02 24.32 -26.63
N PRO A 45 -16.76 23.20 -26.60
CA PRO A 45 -16.20 21.92 -26.17
C PRO A 45 -15.26 21.30 -27.22
N VAL A 46 -15.31 21.74 -28.49
CA VAL A 46 -14.59 21.08 -29.59
C VAL A 46 -13.06 21.08 -29.41
N PRO A 47 -12.39 22.20 -29.06
CA PRO A 47 -10.95 22.19 -28.81
C PRO A 47 -10.52 21.30 -27.64
N LEU A 48 -11.36 21.18 -26.60
CA LEU A 48 -11.10 20.28 -25.47
C LEU A 48 -11.17 18.83 -25.90
N GLN A 49 -12.19 18.48 -26.70
CA GLN A 49 -12.34 17.14 -27.24
C GLN A 49 -11.17 16.75 -28.15
N LEU A 50 -10.72 17.67 -29.03
CA LEU A 50 -9.57 17.43 -29.89
C LEU A 50 -8.25 17.28 -29.10
N ALA A 51 -8.07 18.06 -28.04
CA ALA A 51 -6.93 17.92 -27.13
C ALA A 51 -6.96 16.55 -26.41
N TYR A 52 -8.14 16.15 -25.92
CA TYR A 52 -8.36 14.82 -25.33
C TYR A 52 -8.02 13.70 -26.32
N ASP A 53 -8.55 13.76 -27.54
CA ASP A 53 -8.32 12.74 -28.58
C ASP A 53 -6.85 12.66 -29.01
N ARG A 54 -6.13 13.79 -29.05
CA ARG A 54 -4.72 13.81 -29.46
C ARG A 54 -3.76 13.41 -28.34
N TRP A 55 -4.04 13.76 -27.08
CA TRP A 55 -3.07 13.61 -25.99
C TRP A 55 -3.47 12.55 -24.97
N LEU A 56 -4.74 12.45 -24.58
CA LEU A 56 -5.19 11.51 -23.55
C LEU A 56 -5.57 10.14 -24.12
N LYS A 57 -6.15 10.09 -25.32
CA LYS A 57 -6.57 8.83 -25.93
C LYS A 57 -5.41 7.85 -26.19
N PRO A 58 -4.21 8.28 -26.65
CA PRO A 58 -3.07 7.38 -26.78
C PRO A 58 -2.61 6.79 -25.44
N LEU A 59 -2.70 7.55 -24.34
CA LEU A 59 -2.40 7.06 -22.99
C LEU A 59 -3.41 6.00 -22.55
N SER A 60 -4.70 6.16 -22.87
CA SER A 60 -5.72 5.15 -22.56
C SER A 60 -5.51 3.85 -23.35
N ALA A 61 -5.11 3.95 -24.62
CA ALA A 61 -4.79 2.78 -25.44
C ALA A 61 -3.51 2.08 -24.95
N SER A 62 -2.49 2.85 -24.54
CA SER A 62 -1.27 2.33 -23.93
C SER A 62 -1.55 1.62 -22.61
N ALA A 63 -2.38 2.20 -21.72
CA ALA A 63 -2.78 1.56 -20.47
C ALA A 63 -3.56 0.26 -20.71
N ALA A 64 -4.49 0.24 -21.66
CA ALA A 64 -5.22 -0.96 -22.05
C ALA A 64 -4.28 -2.03 -22.65
N ALA A 65 -3.31 -1.63 -23.46
CA ALA A 65 -2.30 -2.52 -24.02
C ALA A 65 -1.35 -3.08 -22.94
N MET A 66 -0.96 -2.27 -21.96
CA MET A 66 -0.17 -2.70 -20.80
C MET A 66 -0.93 -3.71 -19.95
N LEU A 67 -2.21 -3.45 -19.64
CA LEU A 67 -3.04 -4.38 -18.87
C LEU A 67 -3.31 -5.69 -19.62
N THR A 68 -3.53 -5.62 -20.94
CA THR A 68 -3.68 -6.82 -21.78
C THR A 68 -2.36 -7.58 -21.90
N GLY A 69 -1.23 -6.87 -21.98
CA GLY A 69 0.11 -7.46 -21.98
C GLY A 69 0.45 -8.10 -20.65
N LEU A 70 0.09 -7.49 -19.53
CA LEU A 70 0.23 -8.06 -18.18
C LEU A 70 -0.63 -9.32 -18.04
N ARG A 71 -1.88 -9.28 -18.50
CA ARG A 71 -2.77 -10.44 -18.51
C ARG A 71 -2.19 -11.56 -19.38
N ALA A 72 -1.76 -11.25 -20.59
CA ALA A 72 -1.15 -12.23 -21.48
C ALA A 72 0.14 -12.80 -20.88
N ALA A 73 0.99 -11.98 -20.25
CA ALA A 73 2.18 -12.44 -19.54
C ALA A 73 1.84 -13.34 -18.34
N ALA A 74 0.81 -12.99 -17.55
CA ALA A 74 0.34 -13.79 -16.43
C ALA A 74 -0.32 -15.12 -16.88
N GLU A 75 -1.00 -15.13 -18.03
CA GLU A 75 -1.67 -16.31 -18.59
C GLU A 75 -0.72 -17.20 -19.40
N SER A 76 0.27 -16.63 -20.09
CA SER A 76 1.30 -17.39 -20.82
C SER A 76 2.45 -17.85 -19.93
N ALA A 77 2.68 -17.16 -18.82
CA ALA A 77 3.45 -17.70 -17.73
C ALA A 77 2.56 -18.61 -16.86
N GLY A 78 2.42 -19.87 -17.29
CA GLY A 78 2.20 -20.97 -16.35
C GLY A 78 3.36 -21.18 -15.36
N GLY A 79 3.99 -20.09 -14.90
CA GLY A 79 5.23 -20.05 -14.12
C GLY A 79 5.51 -18.71 -13.39
N ILE A 80 4.68 -17.65 -13.53
CA ILE A 80 4.78 -16.48 -12.61
C ILE A 80 4.16 -16.81 -11.24
N MET A 81 3.25 -17.78 -11.17
CA MET A 81 2.86 -18.42 -9.90
C MET A 81 4.02 -19.13 -9.19
N ASP A 82 5.19 -19.22 -9.84
CA ASP A 82 6.34 -19.96 -9.35
C ASP A 82 7.56 -19.06 -9.01
N LEU A 83 7.35 -17.75 -8.86
CA LEU A 83 8.42 -16.79 -8.50
C LEU A 83 8.01 -15.93 -7.31
N GLY A 84 7.80 -16.57 -6.16
CA GLY A 84 7.48 -15.86 -4.94
C GLY A 84 6.64 -16.67 -3.96
N ILE A 85 6.13 -15.98 -2.96
CA ILE A 85 5.20 -16.48 -1.95
C ILE A 85 4.00 -15.54 -1.94
N ASP A 86 2.79 -16.08 -2.03
CA ASP A 86 1.56 -15.34 -1.72
C ASP A 86 0.72 -16.19 -0.77
N ILE A 87 0.77 -15.83 0.51
CA ILE A 87 0.08 -16.55 1.58
C ILE A 87 -0.86 -15.59 2.29
N ARG A 88 -2.12 -15.99 2.36
CA ARG A 88 -3.12 -15.37 3.23
C ARG A 88 -3.67 -16.39 4.21
N ALA A 89 -3.58 -16.09 5.49
CA ALA A 89 -4.10 -16.93 6.56
C ALA A 89 -4.97 -16.11 7.51
N GLU A 90 -6.04 -16.69 8.02
CA GLU A 90 -6.96 -16.04 8.95
C GLU A 90 -7.11 -16.88 10.22
N HIS A 91 -7.19 -16.20 11.36
CA HIS A 91 -7.45 -16.83 12.66
C HIS A 91 -8.28 -15.91 13.55
N VAL A 92 -9.15 -16.48 14.37
CA VAL A 92 -9.95 -15.73 15.34
C VAL A 92 -9.34 -15.90 16.72
N VAL A 93 -8.99 -14.78 17.36
CA VAL A 93 -8.47 -14.72 18.72
C VAL A 93 -9.60 -14.32 19.65
N ARG A 94 -9.85 -15.07 20.74
CA ARG A 94 -10.94 -14.80 21.70
C ARG A 94 -10.59 -13.71 22.71
N ARG A 95 -10.12 -12.57 22.20
CA ARG A 95 -9.76 -11.36 22.96
C ARG A 95 -10.16 -10.15 22.13
N ASP A 96 -10.35 -9.01 22.79
CA ASP A 96 -10.56 -7.74 22.11
C ASP A 96 -9.32 -7.32 21.29
N ALA A 97 -9.51 -6.36 20.38
CA ALA A 97 -8.46 -5.96 19.45
C ALA A 97 -7.25 -5.33 20.16
N THR A 98 -7.46 -4.65 21.28
CA THR A 98 -6.39 -4.05 22.07
C THR A 98 -5.55 -5.10 22.76
N ALA A 99 -6.17 -6.07 23.44
CA ALA A 99 -5.47 -7.19 24.06
C ALA A 99 -4.73 -8.07 23.02
N THR A 100 -5.35 -8.29 21.85
CA THR A 100 -4.72 -9.00 20.74
C THR A 100 -3.52 -8.23 20.19
N TRP A 101 -3.63 -6.90 20.07
CA TRP A 101 -2.52 -6.05 19.64
C TRP A 101 -1.35 -6.06 20.65
N ASP A 102 -1.64 -5.97 21.94
CA ASP A 102 -0.62 -6.02 22.98
C ASP A 102 0.16 -7.35 22.95
N ALA A 103 -0.52 -8.45 22.64
CA ALA A 103 0.12 -9.75 22.43
C ALA A 103 0.96 -9.74 21.14
N LEU A 104 0.43 -9.18 20.04
CA LEU A 104 1.14 -9.04 18.77
C LEU A 104 2.46 -8.29 18.94
N MET A 105 2.49 -7.20 19.71
CA MET A 105 3.70 -6.40 19.96
C MET A 105 4.79 -7.15 20.73
N ARG A 106 4.46 -8.27 21.39
CA ARG A 106 5.42 -9.14 22.08
C ARG A 106 5.88 -10.28 21.17
N LEU A 107 6.30 -9.97 19.94
CA LEU A 107 6.65 -10.98 18.92
C LEU A 107 7.55 -12.09 19.48
N ALA A 108 8.62 -11.72 20.19
CA ALA A 108 9.58 -12.68 20.74
C ALA A 108 8.99 -13.72 21.72
N ALA A 109 7.81 -13.47 22.29
CA ALA A 109 7.16 -14.38 23.24
C ALA A 109 6.40 -15.53 22.55
N TRP A 110 5.99 -15.38 21.29
CA TRP A 110 5.14 -16.35 20.59
C TRP A 110 5.63 -16.70 19.19
N TRP A 111 6.51 -15.90 18.60
CA TRP A 111 7.06 -16.18 17.27
C TRP A 111 7.90 -17.47 17.34
N PRO A 112 7.66 -18.46 16.45
CA PRO A 112 8.45 -19.68 16.42
C PRO A 112 9.93 -19.36 16.25
N ARG A 113 10.79 -19.92 17.09
CA ARG A 113 12.23 -19.65 17.00
C ARG A 113 12.78 -20.22 15.68
N CYS A 114 13.13 -19.32 14.77
CA CYS A 114 13.64 -19.62 13.43
C CYS A 114 14.98 -18.94 13.13
N TRP A 115 15.73 -18.59 14.19
CA TRP A 115 17.02 -17.90 14.13
C TRP A 115 18.05 -18.61 15.04
N PRO A 116 19.36 -18.36 14.86
CA PRO A 116 20.42 -18.98 15.64
C PRO A 116 20.30 -18.75 17.16
N GLU A 117 20.87 -19.63 17.97
CA GLU A 117 20.85 -19.48 19.44
C GLU A 117 21.58 -18.22 19.92
N SER A 118 22.57 -17.76 19.16
CA SER A 118 23.36 -16.56 19.42
C SER A 118 22.62 -15.25 19.16
N GLU A 119 21.43 -15.29 18.56
CA GLU A 119 20.69 -14.09 18.18
C GLU A 119 19.36 -13.92 18.95
N ASN A 120 18.94 -12.66 19.09
CA ASN A 120 17.66 -12.26 19.65
C ASN A 120 16.79 -11.58 18.60
N LEU A 121 15.48 -11.86 18.64
CA LEU A 121 14.50 -11.12 17.84
C LEU A 121 14.31 -9.72 18.41
N VAL A 122 14.47 -8.71 17.57
CA VAL A 122 14.32 -7.29 17.92
C VAL A 122 13.26 -6.67 17.02
N PHE A 123 12.36 -5.91 17.64
CA PHE A 123 11.27 -5.22 16.96
C PHE A 123 11.07 -3.81 17.52
N GLU A 124 11.15 -2.81 16.65
CA GLU A 124 10.89 -1.40 16.97
C GLU A 124 9.45 -1.05 16.54
N ALA A 125 8.54 -0.93 17.52
CA ALA A 125 7.10 -0.80 17.30
C ALA A 125 6.65 0.64 16.94
N HIS A 126 7.15 1.17 15.83
CA HIS A 126 6.73 2.45 15.25
C HIS A 126 6.95 2.47 13.74
N VAL A 127 6.32 3.41 13.01
CA VAL A 127 6.59 3.60 11.57
C VAL A 127 8.07 3.91 11.36
N GLY A 128 8.69 3.24 10.40
CA GLY A 128 10.14 3.29 10.14
C GLY A 128 10.99 2.44 11.08
N GLY A 129 10.38 1.80 12.09
CA GLY A 129 11.07 0.86 12.97
C GLY A 129 11.48 -0.42 12.24
N ARG A 130 12.50 -1.11 12.75
CA ARG A 130 13.07 -2.32 12.15
C ARG A 130 12.57 -3.58 12.86
N LEU A 131 12.45 -4.65 12.08
CA LEU A 131 12.21 -6.01 12.54
C LEU A 131 13.33 -6.90 12.03
N GLY A 132 13.87 -7.75 12.90
CA GLY A 132 14.91 -8.71 12.52
C GLY A 132 15.57 -9.32 13.74
N THR A 133 16.74 -9.89 13.53
CA THR A 133 17.54 -10.51 14.59
C THR A 133 18.88 -9.80 14.75
N LEU A 134 19.38 -9.74 15.99
CA LEU A 134 20.69 -9.18 16.33
C LEU A 134 21.48 -10.18 17.18
N GLU A 135 22.80 -10.18 17.05
CA GLU A 135 23.68 -10.96 17.92
C GLU A 135 23.53 -10.51 19.37
N ALA A 136 23.38 -11.47 20.29
CA ALA A 136 23.32 -11.16 21.71
C ALA A 136 24.66 -10.55 22.18
N PRO A 137 24.65 -9.50 23.03
CA PRO A 137 23.52 -8.98 23.81
C PRO A 137 22.80 -7.78 23.17
N ASP A 138 23.00 -7.52 21.87
CA ASP A 138 22.45 -6.32 21.24
C ASP A 138 20.91 -6.38 21.17
N THR A 139 20.30 -5.21 21.39
CA THR A 139 18.84 -5.04 21.46
C THR A 139 18.32 -3.88 20.62
N SER A 140 19.22 -3.19 19.90
CA SER A 140 18.90 -2.08 19.01
C SER A 140 19.76 -2.17 17.76
N PHE A 141 19.13 -1.92 16.61
CA PHE A 141 19.80 -1.89 15.31
C PHE A 141 20.70 -0.66 15.11
N ASP A 142 20.77 0.25 16.09
CA ASP A 142 21.64 1.42 16.06
C ASP A 142 23.04 1.15 16.64
N VAL A 143 23.23 -0.02 17.26
CA VAL A 143 24.54 -0.49 17.74
C VAL A 143 25.28 -1.15 16.58
N GLN A 144 26.60 -0.97 16.53
CA GLN A 144 27.44 -1.74 15.61
C GLN A 144 27.51 -3.19 16.10
N GLY A 145 26.82 -4.08 15.40
CA GLY A 145 26.77 -5.51 15.71
C GLY A 145 26.38 -6.34 14.49
N GLY A 146 26.42 -7.67 14.64
CA GLY A 146 25.93 -8.62 13.65
C GLY A 146 24.42 -8.86 13.78
N GLY A 147 23.80 -9.35 12.70
CA GLY A 147 22.38 -9.70 12.70
C GLY A 147 21.78 -9.71 11.30
N THR A 148 20.47 -10.00 11.24
CA THR A 148 19.72 -10.04 9.98
C THR A 148 18.52 -9.11 10.07
N LEU A 149 18.48 -8.08 9.22
CA LEU A 149 17.30 -7.25 9.06
C LEU A 149 16.26 -7.99 8.22
N TRP A 150 15.07 -8.19 8.77
CA TRP A 150 13.97 -8.87 8.09
C TRP A 150 13.06 -7.89 7.37
N GLY A 151 12.89 -6.69 7.91
CA GLY A 151 12.13 -5.64 7.26
C GLY A 151 11.99 -4.37 8.09
N VAL A 152 11.28 -3.41 7.51
CA VAL A 152 11.01 -2.09 8.10
C VAL A 152 9.49 -1.91 8.18
N VAL A 153 9.01 -1.41 9.31
CA VAL A 153 7.60 -1.09 9.54
C VAL A 153 7.18 0.06 8.64
N GLU A 154 6.23 -0.22 7.76
CA GLU A 154 5.66 0.75 6.82
C GLU A 154 4.32 1.30 7.32
N GLU A 155 3.48 0.44 7.91
CA GLU A 155 2.22 0.83 8.54
C GLU A 155 2.19 0.38 9.99
N PHE A 156 1.79 1.27 10.89
CA PHE A 156 1.62 0.98 12.30
C PHE A 156 0.38 1.70 12.84
N TYR A 157 -0.75 0.98 12.86
CA TYR A 157 -2.01 1.46 13.40
C TYR A 157 -2.42 0.58 14.58
N PRO A 158 -2.28 1.08 15.82
CA PRO A 158 -2.61 0.32 17.02
C PRO A 158 -3.99 -0.32 16.97
N ALA A 159 -4.06 -1.61 17.35
CA ALA A 159 -5.26 -2.43 17.32
C ALA A 159 -5.97 -2.55 15.94
N ARG A 160 -5.25 -2.29 14.85
CA ARG A 160 -5.82 -2.35 13.48
C ARG A 160 -4.90 -3.00 12.47
N THR A 161 -3.71 -2.45 12.26
CA THR A 161 -2.86 -2.86 11.12
C THR A 161 -1.39 -2.71 11.47
N LEU A 162 -0.61 -3.73 11.14
CA LEU A 162 0.85 -3.69 11.10
C LEU A 162 1.30 -4.18 9.72
N THR A 163 2.10 -3.38 9.01
CA THR A 163 2.75 -3.80 7.76
C THR A 163 4.25 -3.63 7.91
N VAL A 164 5.01 -4.70 7.63
CA VAL A 164 6.47 -4.70 7.59
C VAL A 164 6.90 -5.06 6.17
N ARG A 165 7.66 -4.18 5.53
CA ARG A 165 8.22 -4.40 4.20
C ARG A 165 9.63 -4.98 4.32
N GLY A 166 9.89 -6.11 3.66
CA GLY A 166 11.19 -6.74 3.68
C GLY A 166 11.17 -8.20 3.21
N ALA A 167 12.27 -8.90 3.46
CA ALA A 167 12.46 -10.30 3.08
C ALA A 167 11.93 -11.29 4.13
N MET A 168 11.59 -10.83 5.34
CA MET A 168 11.12 -11.70 6.44
C MET A 168 12.07 -12.88 6.73
N GLY A 169 13.38 -12.66 6.58
CA GLY A 169 14.41 -13.69 6.79
C GLY A 169 14.68 -14.59 5.59
N LEU A 170 13.98 -14.41 4.46
CA LEU A 170 14.30 -15.11 3.21
C LEU A 170 15.67 -14.69 2.67
N CYS A 171 16.43 -15.67 2.23
CA CYS A 171 17.72 -15.47 1.59
C CYS A 171 17.55 -15.25 0.09
N GLY A 172 18.20 -14.22 -0.47
CA GLY A 172 18.26 -13.97 -1.91
C GLY A 172 17.61 -12.65 -2.35
N PRO A 173 17.50 -12.41 -3.68
CA PRO A 173 16.97 -11.18 -4.24
C PRO A 173 15.44 -11.20 -4.20
N VAL A 174 14.89 -10.99 -3.01
CA VAL A 174 13.45 -10.98 -2.76
C VAL A 174 12.97 -9.61 -2.27
N SER A 175 11.72 -9.28 -2.59
CA SER A 175 11.04 -8.10 -2.07
C SER A 175 9.61 -8.47 -1.70
N GLY A 176 9.18 -8.09 -0.50
CA GLY A 176 7.86 -8.44 -0.04
C GLY A 176 7.38 -7.60 1.12
N TYR A 177 6.21 -7.97 1.62
CA TYR A 177 5.65 -7.45 2.83
C TYR A 177 4.98 -8.55 3.63
N TRP A 178 4.98 -8.34 4.94
CA TRP A 178 4.20 -9.09 5.91
C TRP A 178 3.24 -8.12 6.57
N ARG A 179 1.95 -8.41 6.46
CA ARG A 179 0.87 -7.57 6.95
C ARG A 179 -0.02 -8.35 7.91
N MET A 180 -0.39 -7.71 9.00
CA MET A 180 -1.38 -8.21 9.94
C MET A 180 -2.49 -7.18 10.11
N ASP A 181 -3.71 -7.59 9.79
CA ASP A 181 -4.92 -6.80 10.03
C ASP A 181 -5.74 -7.43 11.15
N LEU A 182 -6.19 -6.60 12.08
CA LEU A 182 -7.02 -6.94 13.22
C LEU A 182 -8.38 -6.26 13.01
N VAL A 183 -9.41 -7.09 12.86
CA VAL A 183 -10.80 -6.64 12.76
C VAL A 183 -11.52 -7.07 14.04
N PRO A 184 -12.01 -6.12 14.87
CA PRO A 184 -12.77 -6.47 16.05
C PRO A 184 -14.10 -7.13 15.65
N GLU A 185 -14.44 -8.20 16.36
CA GLU A 185 -15.73 -8.88 16.35
C GLU A 185 -16.27 -8.87 17.79
N ASP A 186 -17.57 -9.02 18.01
CA ASP A 186 -18.27 -8.75 19.28
C ASP A 186 -17.43 -8.98 20.57
N ASP A 187 -16.94 -10.21 20.78
CA ASP A 187 -16.05 -10.59 21.91
C ASP A 187 -14.70 -11.21 21.43
N ALA A 188 -14.30 -10.96 20.20
CA ALA A 188 -13.13 -11.57 19.57
C ALA A 188 -12.44 -10.63 18.59
N THR A 189 -11.30 -11.05 18.06
CA THR A 189 -10.60 -10.31 17.01
C THR A 189 -10.25 -11.27 15.89
N ARG A 190 -10.70 -10.96 14.68
CA ARG A 190 -10.24 -11.65 13.48
C ARG A 190 -8.88 -11.07 13.08
N VAL A 191 -7.88 -11.94 13.08
CA VAL A 191 -6.51 -11.62 12.66
C VAL A 191 -6.31 -12.20 11.27
N THR A 192 -6.03 -11.33 10.30
CA THR A 192 -5.64 -11.72 8.93
C THR A 192 -4.16 -11.47 8.77
N LEU A 193 -3.42 -12.50 8.38
CA LEU A 193 -2.02 -12.42 8.00
C LEU A 193 -1.91 -12.53 6.49
N GLN A 194 -1.16 -11.61 5.90
CA GLN A 194 -0.74 -11.66 4.50
C GLN A 194 0.79 -11.64 4.45
N HIS A 195 1.37 -12.57 3.73
CA HIS A 195 2.79 -12.60 3.44
C HIS A 195 2.94 -12.73 1.93
N GLN A 196 3.33 -11.63 1.28
CA GLN A 196 3.54 -11.60 -0.16
C GLN A 196 4.99 -11.23 -0.43
N VAL A 197 5.67 -12.08 -1.18
CA VAL A 197 7.07 -11.92 -1.57
C VAL A 197 7.18 -12.21 -3.05
N ALA A 198 7.82 -11.31 -3.80
CA ALA A 198 8.23 -11.51 -5.18
C ALA A 198 9.75 -11.72 -5.23
N GLY A 199 10.19 -12.74 -5.97
CA GLY A 199 11.61 -13.02 -6.17
C GLY A 199 11.93 -14.49 -6.33
N LEU A 200 13.22 -14.80 -6.36
CA LEU A 200 13.71 -16.18 -6.41
C LEU A 200 13.63 -16.77 -5.00
N VAL A 201 12.60 -17.60 -4.78
CA VAL A 201 12.37 -18.31 -3.52
C VAL A 201 12.49 -19.80 -3.77
N SER A 202 13.26 -20.51 -2.93
CA SER A 202 13.41 -21.96 -3.03
C SER A 202 12.09 -22.68 -2.68
N ASP A 203 11.88 -23.90 -3.21
CA ASP A 203 10.68 -24.68 -2.90
C ASP A 203 10.61 -25.04 -1.40
N GLU A 204 11.76 -25.28 -0.76
CA GLU A 204 11.87 -25.55 0.68
C GLU A 204 11.37 -24.35 1.52
N ASP A 205 11.78 -23.13 1.16
CA ASP A 205 11.31 -21.93 1.84
C ASP A 205 9.80 -21.73 1.66
N ARG A 206 9.28 -21.96 0.44
CA ARG A 206 7.84 -21.84 0.17
C ARG A 206 7.03 -22.80 1.02
N ASP A 207 7.41 -24.07 1.09
CA ASP A 207 6.73 -25.09 1.88
C ASP A 207 6.80 -24.78 3.39
N CYS A 208 7.95 -24.28 3.84
CA CYS A 208 8.15 -23.83 5.21
C CYS A 208 7.18 -22.71 5.59
N PHE A 209 7.08 -21.65 4.76
CA PHE A 209 6.18 -20.53 5.03
C PHE A 209 4.70 -20.90 4.85
N ALA A 210 4.35 -21.73 3.87
CA ALA A 210 2.97 -22.18 3.61
C ALA A 210 2.36 -22.88 4.83
N THR A 211 3.14 -23.69 5.54
CA THR A 211 2.69 -24.42 6.74
C THR A 211 3.01 -23.68 8.04
N GLY A 212 4.07 -22.87 8.07
CA GLY A 212 4.57 -22.16 9.23
C GLY A 212 3.61 -21.09 9.76
N TRP A 213 3.01 -20.29 8.87
CA TRP A 213 2.17 -19.16 9.30
C TRP A 213 0.92 -19.56 10.08
N ILE A 214 0.33 -20.71 9.76
CA ILE A 214 -0.81 -21.24 10.54
C ILE A 214 -0.39 -21.57 11.98
N ARG A 215 0.82 -22.12 12.17
CA ARG A 215 1.35 -22.41 13.51
C ARG A 215 1.65 -21.11 14.26
N THR A 216 2.24 -20.14 13.58
CA THR A 216 2.54 -18.81 14.11
C THR A 216 1.29 -18.08 14.60
N LEU A 217 0.20 -18.07 13.80
CA LEU A 217 -1.08 -17.46 14.20
C LEU A 217 -1.71 -18.15 15.42
N ARG A 218 -1.62 -19.49 15.51
CA ARG A 218 -2.10 -20.21 16.70
C ARG A 218 -1.26 -19.90 17.94
N ALA A 219 0.05 -19.73 17.79
CA ALA A 219 0.94 -19.34 18.88
C ALA A 219 0.59 -17.93 19.39
N LEU A 220 0.37 -16.97 18.48
CA LEU A 220 -0.13 -15.64 18.82
C LEU A 220 -1.47 -15.71 19.57
N ALA A 221 -2.44 -16.46 19.04
CA ALA A 221 -3.74 -16.62 19.68
C ALA A 221 -3.60 -17.18 21.10
N SER A 222 -2.79 -18.23 21.26
CA SER A 222 -2.50 -18.84 22.56
C SER A 222 -1.85 -17.84 23.53
N ALA A 223 -0.91 -17.01 23.05
CA ALA A 223 -0.24 -15.99 23.86
C ALA A 223 -1.17 -14.82 24.25
N ALA A 224 -2.13 -14.47 23.39
CA ALA A 224 -3.12 -13.44 23.68
C ALA A 224 -4.20 -13.93 24.66
N GLU A 225 -4.62 -15.19 24.53
CA GLU A 225 -5.63 -15.84 25.36
C GLU A 225 -5.08 -16.32 26.71
N ALA A 226 -3.76 -16.57 26.79
CA ALA A 226 -3.08 -16.84 28.05
C ALA A 226 -3.25 -15.61 28.97
N LYS A 227 -4.10 -15.75 29.99
CA LYS A 227 -4.33 -14.75 31.03
C LYS A 227 -3.00 -14.30 31.65
N ARG A 228 -2.84 -12.98 31.77
CA ARG A 228 -2.10 -12.39 32.91
C ARG A 228 -2.85 -12.67 34.20
#